data_AF-A0A8T7HLL0-F1
#
_entry.id   AF-A0A8T7HLL0-F1
#
_cell.length_a   1.000
_cell.length_b   1.000
_cell.length_c   1.000
_cell.angle_alpha   90.00
_cell.angle_beta   90.00
_cell.angle_gamma   90.00
#
_symmetry.space_group_name_H-M   'P 1'
#
loop_
_entity.id
_entity.type
_entity.pdbx_description
1 polymer ?
#
loop_
_entity_poly.entity_id
_entity_poly.type
_entity_poly.pdbx_seq_one_letter_code
_entity_poly.pdbx_strand_id
1 'polypeptide(L)'
;MERDYVKKCPECGGINLFWNKEKGEVICKECGLVVEDKMVDFGQDWREFDSDGAEQRRRTGAPITYTQYDQGLGTEVGRKADLYNLEKKSKNKFFRLRKWQYRIYTAIERNLKLALAELK
;
A
#
# COMPACT_ATOMS: atom_id res chain seq x y z
N MET A 1 3.40 13.42 1.63
CA MET A 1 2.78 13.95 2.85
C MET A 1 3.84 13.91 3.94
N GLU A 2 4.48 15.05 4.18
CA GLU A 2 5.29 15.24 5.36
C GLU A 2 4.32 15.28 6.55
N ARG A 3 4.46 14.34 7.49
CA ARG A 3 3.60 14.27 8.67
C ARG A 3 4.22 15.17 9.73
N ASP A 4 3.55 16.27 10.05
CA ASP A 4 3.89 17.10 11.22
C ASP A 4 3.44 16.37 12.49
N TYR A 5 4.27 15.44 12.96
CA TYR A 5 4.08 14.85 14.28
C TYR A 5 4.40 15.89 15.35
N VAL A 6 3.55 16.03 16.35
CA VAL A 6 3.80 16.95 17.45
C VAL A 6 4.99 16.44 18.28
N LYS A 7 6.10 17.20 18.27
CA LYS A 7 7.36 16.82 18.95
C LYS A 7 7.50 17.42 20.34
N LYS A 8 6.68 18.42 20.67
CA LYS A 8 6.77 19.19 21.94
C LYS A 8 5.39 19.60 22.41
N CYS A 9 5.20 19.64 23.72
CA CYS A 9 4.00 20.20 24.33
C CYS A 9 3.97 21.73 24.14
N PRO A 10 2.86 22.32 23.65
CA PRO A 10 2.75 23.77 23.48
C PRO A 10 2.69 24.55 24.81
N GLU A 11 2.22 23.92 25.89
CA GLU A 11 2.08 24.56 27.21
C GLU A 11 3.37 24.56 28.02
N CYS A 12 4.00 23.39 28.21
CA CYS A 12 5.19 23.27 29.07
C CYS A 12 6.52 23.14 28.31
N GLY A 13 6.49 23.02 26.98
CA GLY A 13 7.69 22.76 26.18
C GLY A 13 8.28 21.35 26.32
N GLY A 14 7.67 20.50 27.15
CA GLY A 14 8.09 19.13 27.42
C GLY A 14 8.11 18.25 26.18
N ILE A 15 9.10 17.35 26.11
CA ILE A 15 9.30 16.40 24.99
C ILE A 15 8.70 15.03 25.34
N ASN A 16 8.39 14.80 26.62
CA ASN A 16 7.89 13.52 27.12
C ASN A 16 6.39 13.35 26.83
N LEU A 17 6.08 12.96 25.59
CA LEU A 17 4.73 12.69 25.11
C LEU A 17 4.41 11.18 25.21
N PHE A 18 3.23 10.86 25.71
CA PHE A 18 2.68 9.52 25.82
C PHE A 18 1.61 9.31 24.74
N TRP A 19 1.73 8.21 24.00
CA TRP A 19 0.72 7.85 23.02
C TRP A 19 -0.25 6.83 23.61
N ASN A 20 -1.49 7.26 23.80
CA ASN A 20 -2.59 6.38 24.17
C ASN A 20 -3.30 5.86 22.90
N LYS A 21 -2.97 4.63 22.48
CA LYS A 21 -3.57 3.99 21.30
C LYS A 21 -5.05 3.67 21.46
N GLU A 22 -5.52 3.38 22.66
CA GLU A 22 -6.91 2.98 22.89
C GLU A 22 -7.89 4.13 22.69
N LYS A 23 -7.45 5.36 23.00
CA LYS A 23 -8.25 6.58 22.85
C LYS A 23 -7.86 7.41 21.61
N GLY A 24 -6.71 7.14 21.01
CA GLY A 24 -6.19 7.96 19.91
C GLY A 24 -5.69 9.32 20.36
N GLU A 25 -5.11 9.41 21.57
CA GLU A 25 -4.68 10.66 22.20
C GLU A 25 -3.15 10.71 22.39
N VAL A 26 -2.55 11.89 22.22
CA VAL A 26 -1.17 12.20 22.65
C VAL A 26 -1.21 13.05 23.90
N ILE A 27 -0.68 12.54 25.01
CA ILE A 27 -0.74 13.18 26.32
C ILE A 27 0.66 13.59 26.76
N CYS A 28 0.87 14.82 27.17
CA CYS A 28 2.13 15.23 27.80
C CYS A 28 2.22 14.67 29.22
N LYS A 29 3.29 13.93 29.54
CA LYS A 29 3.48 13.37 30.89
C LYS A 29 3.88 14.40 31.95
N GLU A 30 4.36 15.57 31.53
CA GLU A 30 4.83 16.61 32.45
C GLU A 30 3.71 17.51 32.97
N CYS A 31 2.78 17.90 32.08
CA CYS A 31 1.66 18.79 32.45
C CYS A 31 0.28 18.14 32.33
N GLY A 32 0.17 16.91 31.80
CA GLY A 32 -1.10 16.21 31.62
C GLY A 32 -1.95 16.70 30.45
N LEU A 33 -1.47 17.66 29.66
CA LEU A 33 -2.19 18.18 28.50
C LEU A 33 -2.36 17.12 27.40
N VAL A 34 -3.59 17.01 26.87
CA VAL A 34 -3.85 16.28 25.62
C VAL A 34 -3.47 17.21 24.46
N VAL A 35 -2.38 16.88 23.79
CA VAL A 35 -1.78 17.69 22.71
C VAL A 35 -2.48 17.44 21.39
N GLU A 36 -2.86 16.19 21.13
CA GLU A 36 -3.59 15.77 19.94
C GLU A 36 -4.63 14.73 20.36
N ASP A 37 -5.82 14.83 19.80
CA ASP A 37 -6.95 13.95 20.05
C ASP A 37 -7.51 13.46 18.69
N LYS A 38 -8.18 12.31 18.68
CA LYS A 38 -8.74 11.66 17.48
C LYS A 38 -7.71 11.26 16.43
N MET A 39 -6.55 10.77 16.86
CA MET A 39 -5.61 10.15 15.92
C MET A 39 -6.29 8.97 15.21
N VAL A 40 -6.22 9.02 13.88
CA VAL A 40 -6.67 7.93 13.03
C VAL A 40 -5.60 6.84 13.02
N ASP A 41 -5.98 5.61 13.36
CA ASP A 41 -5.13 4.46 13.12
C ASP A 41 -5.13 4.16 11.62
N PHE A 42 -3.95 4.22 11.00
CA PHE A 42 -3.75 3.86 9.60
C PHE A 42 -3.21 2.42 9.45
N GLY A 43 -3.22 1.65 10.55
CA GLY A 43 -3.00 0.21 10.52
C GLY A 43 -4.05 -0.52 9.67
N GLN A 44 -3.90 -1.83 9.56
CA GLN A 44 -4.94 -2.64 8.92
C GLN A 44 -6.20 -2.65 9.78
N ASP A 45 -7.18 -1.82 9.43
CA ASP A 45 -8.52 -1.84 10.04
C ASP A 45 -9.31 -3.14 9.73
N TRP A 46 -8.88 -3.89 8.71
CA TRP A 46 -9.60 -5.08 8.26
C TRP A 46 -9.36 -6.24 9.21
N ARG A 47 -10.40 -6.68 9.91
CA ARG A 47 -10.38 -7.93 10.68
C ARG A 47 -10.32 -9.14 9.75
N GLU A 48 -9.14 -9.73 9.60
CA GLU A 48 -8.96 -11.04 8.98
C GLU A 48 -9.30 -12.11 10.02
N PHE A 49 -10.54 -12.60 9.98
CA PHE A 49 -10.98 -13.71 10.84
C PHE A 49 -10.49 -15.09 10.36
N ASP A 50 -10.07 -15.19 9.10
CA ASP A 50 -9.62 -16.44 8.48
C ASP A 50 -8.77 -16.13 7.23
N SER A 51 -7.61 -16.77 7.08
CA SER A 51 -6.65 -16.47 6.00
C SER A 51 -7.22 -16.74 4.60
N ASP A 52 -8.09 -17.74 4.48
CA ASP A 52 -8.70 -18.13 3.21
C ASP A 52 -9.85 -17.19 2.79
N GLY A 53 -10.55 -16.62 3.77
CA GLY A 53 -11.58 -15.60 3.54
C GLY A 53 -11.01 -14.20 3.31
N ALA A 54 -9.76 -13.96 3.69
CA ALA A 54 -9.10 -12.66 3.54
C ALA A 54 -8.91 -12.28 2.06
N GLU A 55 -8.41 -13.20 1.24
CA GLU A 55 -8.18 -12.96 -0.20
C GLU A 55 -9.48 -12.56 -0.93
N GLN A 56 -10.62 -13.19 -0.59
CA GLN A 56 -11.91 -12.92 -1.23
C GLN A 56 -12.62 -11.67 -0.71
N ARG A 57 -12.39 -11.26 0.54
CA ARG A 57 -13.02 -10.07 1.14
C ARG A 57 -12.21 -8.79 0.93
N ARG A 58 -10.92 -8.91 0.60
CA ARG A 58 -10.07 -7.76 0.24
C ARG A 58 -10.67 -7.05 -0.98
N ARG A 59 -11.14 -5.82 -0.76
CA ARG A 59 -11.60 -4.92 -1.84
C ARG A 59 -10.48 -4.04 -2.38
N THR A 60 -9.31 -4.09 -1.75
CA THR A 60 -8.10 -3.35 -2.12
C THR A 60 -7.05 -4.31 -2.68
N GLY A 61 -6.24 -3.81 -3.62
CA GLY A 61 -5.09 -4.55 -4.16
C GLY A 61 -3.93 -4.68 -3.17
N ALA A 62 -2.80 -5.16 -3.68
CA ALA A 62 -1.55 -5.22 -2.92
C ALA A 62 -1.11 -3.82 -2.45
N PRO A 63 -0.41 -3.71 -1.31
CA PRO A 63 0.14 -2.43 -0.87
C PRO A 63 1.21 -1.92 -1.84
N ILE A 64 1.32 -0.59 -1.94
CA ILE A 64 2.38 0.04 -2.72
C ILE A 64 3.75 -0.34 -2.15
N THR A 65 4.72 -0.62 -3.02
CA THR A 65 6.05 -1.07 -2.62
C THR A 65 7.14 -0.43 -3.48
N TYR A 66 8.10 0.26 -2.85
CA TYR A 66 9.21 0.92 -3.56
C TYR A 66 10.21 -0.04 -4.22
N THR A 67 10.10 -1.34 -3.97
CA THR A 67 10.92 -2.38 -4.62
C THR A 67 10.40 -2.76 -6.01
N GLN A 68 9.31 -2.16 -6.47
CA GLN A 68 8.79 -2.31 -7.82
C GLN A 68 8.90 -0.99 -8.59
N TYR A 69 9.23 -1.08 -9.87
CA TYR A 69 9.45 0.10 -10.73
C TYR A 69 8.20 1.00 -10.87
N ASP A 70 7.01 0.43 -10.77
CA ASP A 70 5.71 1.10 -10.80
C ASP A 70 5.06 1.17 -9.40
N GLN A 71 5.85 0.95 -8.36
CA GLN A 71 5.42 0.87 -6.97
C GLN A 71 4.33 -0.19 -6.69
N GLY A 72 4.15 -1.17 -7.57
CA GLY A 72 3.11 -2.19 -7.44
C GLY A 72 1.72 -1.73 -7.89
N LEU A 73 1.63 -0.61 -8.63
CA LEU A 73 0.37 -0.12 -9.21
C LEU A 73 -0.02 -0.84 -10.51
N GLY A 74 0.90 -1.60 -11.09
CA GLY A 74 0.65 -2.41 -12.28
C GLY A 74 -0.43 -3.47 -12.04
N THR A 75 -1.26 -3.70 -13.05
CA THR A 75 -2.22 -4.81 -13.08
C THR A 75 -1.72 -5.91 -14.02
N GLU A 76 -2.33 -7.10 -14.01
CA GLU A 76 -2.09 -8.17 -14.98
C GLU A 76 -3.39 -8.51 -15.71
N VAL A 77 -3.37 -8.57 -17.05
CA VAL A 77 -4.52 -8.96 -17.86
C VAL A 77 -4.70 -10.47 -17.81
N GLY A 78 -5.56 -10.90 -16.88
CA GLY A 78 -6.07 -12.27 -16.74
C GLY A 78 -5.01 -13.33 -16.38
N ARG A 79 -5.47 -14.56 -16.20
CA ARG A 79 -4.66 -15.72 -15.82
C ARG A 79 -4.60 -16.74 -16.95
N LYS A 80 -3.65 -17.68 -16.89
CA LYS A 80 -3.57 -18.79 -17.86
C LYS A 80 -4.86 -19.62 -17.89
N ALA A 81 -5.55 -19.76 -16.76
CA ALA A 81 -6.81 -20.47 -16.65
C ALA A 81 -7.92 -19.82 -17.51
N ASP A 82 -7.92 -18.50 -17.65
CA ASP A 82 -8.94 -17.76 -18.39
C ASP A 82 -8.92 -18.12 -19.89
N LEU A 83 -7.77 -18.55 -20.42
CA LEU A 83 -7.68 -18.98 -21.82
C LEU A 83 -8.57 -20.17 -22.13
N TYR A 84 -8.82 -21.07 -21.18
CA TYR A 84 -9.64 -22.25 -21.43
C TYR A 84 -11.09 -21.87 -21.74
N ASN A 85 -11.57 -20.77 -21.16
CA ASN A 85 -12.93 -20.27 -21.30
C ASN A 85 -13.12 -19.30 -22.49
N LEU A 86 -12.08 -19.03 -23.28
CA LEU A 86 -12.13 -18.08 -24.40
C LEU A 86 -12.25 -18.78 -25.77
N GLU A 87 -13.11 -18.23 -26.61
CA GLU A 87 -13.19 -18.56 -28.03
C GLU A 87 -11.89 -18.18 -28.79
N LYS A 88 -11.63 -18.82 -29.94
CA LYS A 88 -10.41 -18.60 -30.75
C LYS A 88 -10.15 -17.12 -31.08
N LYS A 89 -11.19 -16.34 -31.44
CA LYS A 89 -11.07 -14.91 -31.76
C LYS A 89 -10.70 -14.09 -30.52
N SER A 90 -11.29 -14.43 -29.37
CA SER A 90 -11.05 -13.77 -28.08
C SER A 90 -9.65 -14.10 -27.53
N LYS A 91 -9.13 -15.30 -27.77
CA LYS A 91 -7.74 -15.68 -27.46
C LYS A 91 -6.73 -14.77 -28.15
N ASN A 92 -6.90 -14.50 -29.44
CA ASN A 92 -6.01 -13.59 -30.16
C ASN A 92 -6.04 -12.16 -29.59
N LYS A 93 -7.23 -11.67 -29.20
CA LYS A 93 -7.37 -10.38 -28.51
C LYS A 93 -6.66 -10.39 -27.15
N PHE A 94 -6.83 -11.45 -26.36
CA PHE A 94 -6.17 -11.63 -25.06
C PHE A 94 -4.65 -11.56 -25.18
N PHE A 95 -4.06 -12.34 -26.10
CA PHE A 95 -2.61 -12.32 -26.33
C PHE A 95 -2.11 -10.95 -26.79
N ARG A 96 -2.90 -10.23 -27.60
CA ARG A 96 -2.56 -8.87 -28.03
C ARG A 96 -2.55 -7.90 -26.84
N LEU A 97 -3.59 -7.91 -26.00
CA LEU A 97 -3.67 -7.07 -24.80
C LEU A 97 -2.49 -7.34 -23.85
N ARG A 98 -2.20 -8.62 -23.59
CA ARG A 98 -1.09 -9.04 -22.73
C ARG A 98 0.26 -8.56 -23.30
N LYS A 99 0.47 -8.68 -24.62
CA LYS A 99 1.68 -8.16 -25.29
C LYS A 99 1.82 -6.65 -25.12
N TRP A 100 0.73 -5.89 -25.24
CA TRP A 100 0.75 -4.43 -25.07
C TRP A 100 1.02 -4.03 -23.61
N GLN A 101 0.50 -4.78 -22.64
CA GLN A 101 0.72 -4.48 -21.22
C GLN A 101 2.17 -4.69 -20.78
N TYR A 102 2.84 -5.75 -21.25
CA TYR A 102 4.26 -5.98 -20.93
C TYR A 102 5.23 -5.08 -21.72
N ARG A 103 4.72 -4.25 -22.64
CA ARG A 103 5.55 -3.38 -23.45
C ARG A 103 6.07 -2.23 -22.59
N ILE A 104 7.37 -2.19 -22.37
CA ILE A 104 8.01 -1.11 -21.61
C ILE A 104 8.22 0.09 -22.53
N TYR A 105 7.74 1.26 -22.11
CA TYR A 105 7.67 2.46 -22.94
C TYR A 105 9.00 3.23 -22.94
N THR A 106 9.67 3.30 -21.77
CA THR A 106 10.87 4.13 -21.61
C THR A 106 12.11 3.32 -21.22
N ALA A 107 13.29 3.88 -21.49
CA ALA A 107 14.56 3.30 -21.03
C ALA A 107 14.67 3.33 -19.49
N ILE A 108 14.09 4.35 -18.85
CA ILE A 108 14.09 4.51 -17.39
C ILE A 108 13.32 3.36 -16.73
N GLU A 109 12.11 3.07 -17.20
CA GLU A 109 11.30 1.95 -16.70
C GLU A 109 12.03 0.61 -16.86
N ARG A 110 12.69 0.39 -18.00
CA ARG A 110 13.48 -0.84 -18.23
C ARG A 110 14.61 -0.96 -17.22
N ASN A 111 15.38 0.11 -17.02
CA ASN A 111 16.52 0.12 -16.12
C ASN A 111 16.08 -0.05 -14.66
N LEU A 112 15.03 0.66 -14.22
CA LEU A 112 14.47 0.52 -12.88
C LEU A 112 13.94 -0.90 -12.63
N LYS A 113 13.25 -1.49 -13.60
CA LYS A 113 12.74 -2.86 -13.47
C LYS A 113 13.85 -3.89 -13.28
N LEU A 114 14.97 -3.74 -14.00
CA LEU A 114 16.13 -4.61 -13.85
C LEU A 114 16.83 -4.38 -12.51
N ALA A 115 17.17 -3.12 -12.21
CA ALA A 115 17.92 -2.77 -11.00
C ALA A 115 17.15 -3.14 -9.71
N LEU A 116 15.84 -2.85 -9.66
CA LEU A 116 15.03 -3.18 -8.48
C LEU A 116 14.78 -4.68 -8.33
N ALA A 117 14.82 -5.45 -9.43
CA ALA A 117 14.76 -6.91 -9.36
C ALA A 117 16.05 -7.53 -8.79
N GLU A 118 17.20 -6.89 -8.98
CA GLU A 118 18.48 -7.32 -8.41
C GLU A 118 18.65 -6.93 -6.93
N LEU A 119 18.00 -5.85 -6.50
CA LEU A 119 18.03 -5.38 -5.11
C LEU A 119 17.08 -6.15 -4.18
N LYS A 120 16.20 -6.98 -4.75
CA LYS A 120 15.21 -7.77 -4.01
C LYS A 120 15.78 -9.13 -3.62
#